data_AF-A0A4V6PB26-F1
#
_entry.id   AF-A0A4V6PB26-F1
#
_cell.length_a   1.000
_cell.length_b   1.000
_cell.length_c   1.000
_cell.angle_alpha   90.00
_cell.angle_beta   90.00
_cell.angle_gamma   90.00
#
_symmetry.space_group_name_H-M   'P 1'
#
loop_
_entity.id
_entity.type
_entity.pdbx_description
1 polymer ?
#
loop_
_entity_poly.entity_id
_entity_poly.type
_entity_poly.pdbx_seq_one_letter_code
_entity_poly.pdbx_strand_id
1 'polypeptide(L)'
;MNPYRASDHDPVLVGLRTTPVSACPSPDPSPTVVLGTVDSGVPNRDTGDGCTVDDLIDDEGEWSSRGLFVRHVDEVTRELVTAGVLDARERTAILLAAGRSDVGRS
;
A
#
# COMPACT_ATOMS: atom_id res chain seq x y z
N MET A 1 -34.70 24.61 45.03
CA MET A 1 -33.45 24.45 44.25
C MET A 1 -33.53 23.12 43.53
N ASN A 2 -33.74 23.15 42.21
CA ASN A 2 -33.71 21.97 41.34
C ASN A 2 -32.69 22.26 40.22
N PRO A 3 -31.62 21.46 40.06
CA PRO A 3 -30.40 21.82 39.33
C PRO A 3 -30.47 21.79 37.79
N TYR A 4 -31.66 21.70 37.17
CA TYR A 4 -31.83 21.60 35.71
C TYR A 4 -31.69 22.92 34.94
N ARG A 5 -30.80 23.82 35.38
CA ARG A 5 -30.48 25.05 34.62
C ARG A 5 -29.00 25.07 34.28
N ALA A 6 -28.63 24.34 33.23
CA ALA A 6 -27.38 24.53 32.52
C ALA A 6 -27.57 24.18 31.04
N SER A 7 -27.69 25.23 30.23
CA SER A 7 -27.20 25.36 28.85
C SER A 7 -27.41 24.18 27.88
N ASP A 8 -28.53 24.21 27.16
CA ASP A 8 -28.71 23.53 25.86
C ASP A 8 -27.89 24.23 24.75
N HIS A 9 -26.57 24.10 24.80
CA HIS A 9 -25.66 24.34 23.68
C HIS A 9 -24.73 23.14 23.53
N ASP A 10 -25.31 21.96 23.33
CA ASP A 10 -24.56 20.80 22.86
C ASP A 10 -24.56 20.85 21.32
N PRO A 11 -23.43 21.13 20.65
CA PRO A 11 -23.38 20.99 19.21
C PRO A 11 -23.55 19.51 18.87
N VAL A 12 -24.62 19.19 18.14
CA VAL A 12 -24.81 17.91 17.46
C VAL A 12 -23.53 17.62 16.67
N LEU A 13 -22.73 16.66 17.14
CA LEU A 13 -21.68 16.04 16.35
C LEU A 13 -22.36 15.31 15.18
N VAL A 14 -22.58 16.05 14.09
CA VAL A 14 -22.93 15.50 12.79
C VAL A 14 -21.90 14.43 12.47
N GLY A 15 -22.38 13.21 12.25
CA GLY A 15 -21.55 12.01 12.04
C GLY A 15 -20.41 12.26 11.09
N LEU A 16 -19.21 12.47 11.64
CA LEU A 16 -17.97 12.34 10.90
C LEU A 16 -17.90 10.88 10.50
N ARG A 17 -18.30 10.60 9.26
CA ARG A 17 -17.78 9.44 8.55
C ARG A 17 -16.28 9.67 8.49
N THR A 18 -15.55 9.15 9.47
CA THR A 18 -14.12 8.96 9.33
C THR A 18 -13.97 7.95 8.21
N THR A 19 -13.89 8.44 6.97
CA THR A 19 -13.23 7.69 5.91
C THR A 19 -11.88 7.34 6.52
N PRO A 20 -11.52 6.04 6.64
CA PRO A 20 -10.16 5.72 7.01
C PRO A 20 -9.27 6.51 6.07
N VAL A 21 -8.34 7.29 6.64
CA VAL A 21 -7.29 7.92 5.84
C VAL A 21 -6.66 6.77 5.08
N SER A 22 -6.76 6.80 3.75
CA SER A 22 -6.04 5.86 2.91
C SER A 22 -4.59 5.87 3.38
N ALA A 23 -4.03 4.71 3.66
CA ALA A 23 -2.62 4.62 4.02
C ALA A 23 -1.74 5.18 2.89
N CYS A 24 -2.24 5.11 1.65
CA CYS A 24 -1.62 5.66 0.45
C CYS A 24 -2.44 6.86 -0.08
N PRO A 25 -1.97 8.11 0.10
CA PRO A 25 -2.71 9.30 -0.32
C PRO A 25 -2.78 9.48 -1.84
N SER A 26 -1.96 8.76 -2.61
CA SER A 26 -1.94 8.80 -4.07
C SER A 26 -1.59 7.41 -4.62
N PRO A 27 -2.56 6.49 -4.71
CA PRO A 27 -2.32 5.15 -5.22
C PRO A 27 -1.84 5.17 -6.67
N ASP A 28 -0.89 4.30 -7.01
CA ASP A 28 -0.37 4.16 -8.36
C ASP A 28 -1.47 3.66 -9.33
N PRO A 29 -1.76 4.39 -10.44
CA PRO A 29 -2.85 4.06 -11.35
C PRO A 29 -2.49 2.97 -12.38
N SER A 30 -1.28 2.43 -12.35
CA SER A 30 -0.81 1.43 -13.32
C SER A 30 -1.64 0.16 -13.23
N PRO A 31 -1.95 -0.48 -14.38
CA PRO A 31 -2.76 -1.68 -14.40
C PRO A 31 -2.03 -2.91 -13.84
N THR A 32 -0.69 -2.88 -13.85
CA THR A 32 0.19 -3.93 -13.37
C THR A 32 1.25 -3.37 -12.43
N VAL A 33 1.85 -4.23 -11.62
CA VAL A 33 2.97 -3.87 -10.73
C VAL A 33 4.23 -3.68 -11.58
N VAL A 34 4.79 -2.46 -11.55
CA VAL A 34 5.93 -2.03 -12.38
C VAL A 34 7.06 -1.59 -11.46
N LEU A 35 8.19 -2.29 -11.50
CA LEU A 35 9.33 -1.99 -10.63
C LEU A 35 10.41 -1.24 -11.42
N GLY A 36 10.42 0.07 -11.27
CA GLY A 36 11.20 1.06 -12.00
C GLY A 36 10.76 1.12 -13.46
N THR A 37 11.37 0.27 -14.29
CA THR A 37 11.01 0.12 -15.71
C THR A 37 10.63 -1.30 -16.09
N VAL A 38 10.56 -2.20 -15.10
CA VAL A 38 10.32 -3.63 -15.31
C VAL A 38 8.92 -3.99 -14.88
N ASP A 39 8.05 -4.22 -15.85
CA ASP A 39 6.70 -4.75 -15.63
C ASP A 39 6.75 -6.22 -15.20
N SER A 40 6.03 -6.55 -14.12
CA SER A 40 5.87 -7.92 -13.62
C SER A 40 4.79 -8.71 -14.36
N GLY A 41 3.85 -8.02 -15.01
CA GLY A 41 2.63 -8.57 -15.60
C GLY A 41 1.56 -8.96 -14.58
N VAL A 42 1.79 -8.70 -13.28
CA VAL A 42 0.84 -9.00 -12.20
C VAL A 42 -0.13 -7.82 -12.03
N PRO A 43 -1.46 -8.03 -11.93
CA PRO A 43 -2.40 -6.95 -11.72
C PRO A 43 -2.11 -6.15 -10.45
N ASN A 44 -2.13 -4.82 -10.55
CA ASN A 44 -1.94 -3.93 -9.40
C ASN A 44 -3.26 -3.81 -8.60
N ARG A 45 -3.49 -4.74 -7.68
CA ARG A 45 -4.75 -4.83 -6.92
C ARG A 45 -4.74 -3.90 -5.71
N ASP A 46 -5.91 -3.35 -5.38
CA ASP A 46 -6.14 -2.69 -4.10
C ASP A 46 -6.03 -3.70 -2.94
N THR A 47 -5.35 -3.31 -1.85
CA THR A 47 -5.05 -4.15 -0.70
C THR A 47 -6.08 -4.06 0.43
N GLY A 48 -7.17 -3.30 0.23
CA GLY A 48 -8.29 -3.16 1.16
C GLY A 48 -8.20 -1.96 2.09
N ASP A 49 -7.10 -1.22 2.06
CA ASP A 49 -6.80 -0.01 2.85
C ASP A 49 -6.59 1.25 2.00
N GLY A 50 -6.88 1.16 0.69
CA GLY A 50 -6.74 2.24 -0.27
C GLY A 50 -5.35 2.35 -0.91
N CYS A 51 -4.44 1.42 -0.57
CA CYS A 51 -3.19 1.20 -1.28
C CYS A 51 -3.36 0.11 -2.36
N THR A 52 -2.48 0.15 -3.35
CA THR A 52 -2.29 -0.94 -4.31
C THR A 52 -1.06 -1.79 -3.95
N VAL A 53 -0.87 -2.92 -4.63
CA VAL A 53 0.32 -3.77 -4.43
C VAL A 53 1.61 -2.99 -4.71
N ASP A 54 1.62 -2.17 -5.75
CA ASP A 54 2.75 -1.35 -6.18
C ASP A 54 3.10 -0.29 -5.12
N ASP A 55 2.09 0.39 -4.57
CA ASP A 55 2.29 1.37 -3.49
C ASP A 55 2.96 0.78 -2.25
N LEU A 56 2.65 -0.48 -1.90
CA LEU A 56 3.26 -1.16 -0.75
C LEU A 56 4.70 -1.61 -1.04
N ILE A 57 5.04 -1.82 -2.31
CA ILE A 57 6.41 -2.16 -2.72
C ILE A 57 7.32 -0.93 -2.67
N ASP A 58 6.79 0.26 -2.94
CA ASP A 58 7.49 1.55 -2.77
C ASP A 58 8.84 1.59 -3.53
N ASP A 59 8.81 1.30 -4.83
CA ASP A 59 10.02 1.29 -5.64
C ASP A 59 10.53 2.70 -6.01
N GLU A 60 9.67 3.73 -5.87
CA GLU A 60 10.05 5.15 -5.92
C GLU A 60 10.81 5.63 -4.68
N GLY A 61 10.80 4.83 -3.61
CA GLY A 61 11.53 5.11 -2.38
C GLY A 61 13.06 5.14 -2.54
N GLU A 62 13.75 5.65 -1.52
CA GLU A 62 15.22 5.66 -1.50
C GLU A 62 15.79 4.31 -1.05
N TRP A 63 16.34 3.55 -1.99
CA TRP A 63 16.93 2.23 -1.74
C TRP A 63 18.46 2.25 -1.72
N SER A 64 19.09 1.88 -0.60
CA SER A 64 20.56 1.91 -0.48
C SER A 64 21.27 0.81 -1.29
N SER A 65 20.57 -0.24 -1.70
CA SER A 65 21.05 -1.22 -2.68
C SER A 65 19.89 -2.03 -3.26
N ARG A 66 20.07 -2.57 -4.48
CA ARG A 66 19.13 -3.51 -5.10
C ARG A 66 18.82 -4.73 -4.23
N GLY A 67 19.79 -5.22 -3.45
CA GLY A 67 19.58 -6.35 -2.56
C GLY A 67 18.62 -6.04 -1.41
N LEU A 68 18.64 -4.81 -0.90
CA LEU A 68 17.68 -4.36 0.12
C LEU A 68 16.29 -4.18 -0.45
N PHE A 69 16.19 -3.63 -1.66
CA PHE A 69 14.92 -3.52 -2.38
C PHE A 69 14.28 -4.90 -2.60
N VAL A 70 15.03 -5.86 -3.15
CA VAL A 70 14.51 -7.23 -3.38
C VAL A 70 14.07 -7.91 -2.08
N ARG A 71 14.77 -7.66 -0.96
CA ARG A 71 14.37 -8.19 0.35
C ARG A 71 13.04 -7.59 0.82
N HIS A 72 12.87 -6.28 0.68
CA HIS A 72 11.59 -5.62 0.99
C HIS A 72 10.45 -6.18 0.14
N VAL A 73 10.65 -6.30 -1.17
CA VAL A 73 9.66 -6.93 -2.07
C VAL A 73 9.30 -8.34 -1.61
N ASP A 74 10.28 -9.14 -1.17
CA ASP A 74 10.05 -10.49 -0.65
C ASP A 74 9.17 -10.51 0.61
N GLU A 75 9.40 -9.56 1.52
CA GLU A 75 8.66 -9.37 2.77
C GLU A 75 7.20 -8.94 2.50
N VAL A 76 7.00 -7.86 1.73
CA VAL A 76 5.67 -7.34 1.37
C VAL A 76 4.85 -8.38 0.62
N THR A 77 5.41 -8.98 -0.44
CA THR A 77 4.66 -9.95 -1.25
C THR A 77 4.33 -11.24 -0.50
N ARG A 78 5.14 -11.63 0.51
CA ARG A 78 4.81 -12.76 1.39
C ARG A 78 3.59 -12.46 2.26
N GLU A 79 3.50 -11.25 2.79
CA GLU A 79 2.36 -10.81 3.57
C GLU A 79 1.09 -10.73 2.72
N LEU A 80 1.20 -10.21 1.49
CA LEU A 80 0.08 -10.15 0.54
C LEU A 80 -0.40 -11.53 0.08
N VAL A 81 0.50 -12.52 -0.04
CA VAL A 81 0.10 -13.92 -0.25
C VAL A 81 -0.66 -14.46 0.97
N THR A 82 -0.20 -14.14 2.18
CA THR A 82 -0.88 -14.55 3.42
C THR A 82 -2.27 -13.92 3.53
N ALA A 83 -2.43 -12.68 3.08
CA ALA A 83 -3.69 -11.97 3.01
C ALA A 83 -4.60 -12.41 1.84
N GLY A 84 -4.09 -13.21 0.91
CA GLY A 84 -4.83 -13.69 -0.27
C GLY A 84 -4.99 -12.64 -1.38
N VAL A 85 -4.26 -11.53 -1.31
CA VAL A 85 -4.24 -10.48 -2.36
C VAL A 85 -3.44 -10.95 -3.58
N LEU A 86 -2.36 -11.68 -3.32
CA LEU A 86 -1.50 -12.30 -4.33
C LEU A 86 -1.54 -13.82 -4.20
N ASP A 87 -1.32 -14.51 -5.32
CA ASP A 87 -0.95 -15.92 -5.29
C ASP A 87 0.59 -16.13 -5.32
N ALA A 88 1.02 -17.38 -5.11
CA ALA A 88 2.45 -17.72 -5.09
C ALA A 88 3.17 -17.50 -6.43
N ARG A 89 2.46 -17.58 -7.56
CA ARG A 89 3.02 -17.35 -8.90
C ARG A 89 3.22 -15.86 -9.13
N GLU A 90 2.23 -15.05 -8.77
CA GLU A 90 2.28 -13.60 -8.84
C GLU A 90 3.42 -13.06 -7.98
N ARG A 91 3.56 -13.54 -6.73
CA ARG A 91 4.72 -13.22 -5.88
C ARG A 91 6.05 -13.51 -6.57
N THR A 92 6.17 -14.66 -7.23
CA THR A 92 7.40 -15.05 -7.92
C THR A 92 7.66 -14.12 -9.12
N ALA A 93 6.63 -13.75 -9.88
CA ALA A 93 6.77 -12.84 -11.01
C ALA A 93 7.24 -11.45 -10.57
N ILE A 94 6.69 -10.92 -9.48
CA ILE A 94 7.11 -9.64 -8.88
C ILE A 94 8.57 -9.72 -8.40
N LEU A 95 8.97 -10.78 -7.70
CA LEU A 95 10.36 -10.96 -7.26
C LEU A 95 11.37 -11.04 -8.42
N LEU A 96 10.99 -11.70 -9.51
CA LEU A 96 11.80 -11.74 -10.72
C LEU A 96 11.91 -10.36 -11.39
N ALA A 97 10.83 -9.57 -11.38
CA ALA A 97 10.87 -8.18 -11.84
C ALA A 97 11.81 -7.32 -10.98
N ALA A 98 11.72 -7.44 -9.65
CA ALA A 98 12.56 -6.72 -8.70
C ALA A 98 14.04 -7.05 -8.88
N GLY A 99 14.37 -8.32 -9.09
CA GLY A 99 15.74 -8.75 -9.36
C GLY A 99 16.33 -8.18 -10.65
N ARG A 100 15.49 -7.87 -11.65
CA ARG A 100 15.89 -7.28 -12.94
C ARG A 100 15.89 -5.75 -12.94
N SER A 101 15.19 -5.11 -12.01
CA SER A 101 15.05 -3.66 -11.99
C SER A 101 16.39 -2.96 -11.69
N ASP A 102 16.43 -1.67 -12.04
CA ASP A 102 17.53 -0.78 -11.73
C ASP A 102 17.34 -0.06 -10.37
N VAL A 103 16.27 -0.39 -9.64
CA VAL A 103 15.95 0.20 -8.33
C VAL A 103 17.05 -0.15 -7.31
N GLY A 104 17.52 0.86 -6.58
CA GLY A 104 18.63 0.73 -5.64
C GLY A 104 19.98 0.41 -6.28
N ARG A 105 20.16 0.66 -7.59
CA ARG A 105 21.46 0.56 -8.25
C ARG A 105 22.21 1.89 -8.07
N SER A 106 22.87 2.05 -6.93
CA SER A 106 23.74 3.18 -6.56
C SER A 106 25.22 2.89 -6.80
#